data_AF-T0Y0Q9-F1
#
_entry.id   AF-T0Y0Q9-F1
#
_cell.length_a   1.000
_cell.length_b   1.000
_cell.length_c   1.000
_cell.angle_alpha   90.00
_cell.angle_beta   90.00
_cell.angle_gamma   90.00
#
_symmetry.space_group_name_H-M   'P 1'
#
loop_
_entity.id
_entity.type
_entity.pdbx_description
1 polymer ?
#
loop_
_entity_poly.entity_id
_entity_poly.type
_entity_poly.pdbx_seq_one_letter_code
_entity_poly.pdbx_strand_id
1 'polypeptide(L)'
;RTAASRGLRWGGLLARPELARPILRYNTNDLGVNVLAQVATIAALRTKKMWIESIRATTRENAARIREVAESVDGVRVPVFPSEANMFVLDIHATGLTPEAVQEDLLLRHGVFVRAGNYLSPKFGHRFVRVSFSNPPSDVDRFV
;
A
#
# COMPACT_ATOMS: atom_id res chain seq x y z
N ARG A 1 -2.09 -15.36 -8.63
CA ARG A 1 -0.92 -15.62 -7.74
C ARG A 1 -0.39 -14.27 -7.26
N THR A 2 -0.51 -13.96 -5.97
CA THR A 2 0.04 -12.73 -5.38
C THR A 2 1.49 -12.99 -4.96
N ALA A 3 2.45 -12.32 -5.60
CA ALA A 3 3.84 -12.36 -5.18
C ALA A 3 4.06 -11.37 -4.02
N ALA A 4 3.66 -11.75 -2.80
CA ALA A 4 3.86 -10.93 -1.60
C ALA A 4 5.04 -11.47 -0.78
N SER A 5 6.22 -10.86 -0.94
CA SER A 5 7.46 -11.29 -0.25
C SER A 5 7.68 -10.61 1.10
N ARG A 6 6.67 -9.94 1.67
CA ARG A 6 6.83 -9.05 2.84
C ARG A 6 7.29 -9.81 4.11
N GLY A 7 7.01 -11.11 4.20
CA GLY A 7 7.47 -11.98 5.29
C GLY A 7 8.95 -12.38 5.21
N LEU A 8 9.59 -12.28 4.04
CA LEU A 8 11.00 -12.64 3.85
C LEU A 8 11.97 -11.54 4.31
N ARG A 9 11.46 -10.32 4.59
CA ARG A 9 12.21 -9.18 5.13
C ARG A 9 13.50 -8.88 4.37
N TRP A 10 13.42 -8.82 3.04
CA TRP A 10 14.53 -8.42 2.19
C TRP A 10 14.37 -6.98 1.69
N GLY A 11 15.50 -6.34 1.39
CA GLY A 11 15.60 -5.02 0.81
C GLY A 11 17.04 -4.80 0.33
N GLY A 12 17.28 -3.74 -0.44
CA GLY A 12 18.61 -3.40 -0.94
C GLY A 12 18.86 -1.90 -0.87
N LEU A 13 20.09 -1.53 -0.51
CA LEU A 13 20.59 -0.16 -0.59
C LEU A 13 21.54 -0.06 -1.78
N LEU A 14 21.21 0.79 -2.74
CA LEU A 14 22.11 1.17 -3.83
C LEU A 14 22.50 2.63 -3.64
N ALA A 15 23.77 2.89 -3.35
CA ALA A 15 24.28 4.23 -3.09
C ALA A 15 25.75 4.33 -3.53
N ARG A 16 26.23 5.56 -3.72
CA ARG A 16 27.67 5.80 -3.92
C ARG A 16 28.45 5.39 -2.66
N PRO A 17 29.70 4.93 -2.78
CA PRO A 17 30.48 4.45 -1.62
C PRO A 17 30.58 5.47 -0.49
N GLU A 18 30.69 6.76 -0.84
CA GLU A 18 30.83 7.86 0.13
C GLU A 18 29.57 8.04 0.98
N LEU A 19 28.40 7.71 0.42
CA LEU A 19 27.10 7.77 1.10
C LEU A 19 26.77 6.44 1.81
N ALA A 20 27.22 5.31 1.26
CA ALA A 20 26.94 3.99 1.82
C ALA A 20 27.75 3.73 3.10
N ARG A 21 29.04 4.10 3.11
CA ARG A 21 29.98 3.79 4.22
C ARG A 21 29.50 4.27 5.59
N PRO A 22 28.95 5.49 5.76
CA PRO A 22 28.39 5.91 7.04
C PRO A 22 27.17 5.08 7.47
N ILE A 23 26.29 4.73 6.53
CA ILE A 23 25.04 4.00 6.78
C ILE A 23 25.35 2.55 7.21
N LEU A 24 26.31 1.90 6.55
CA LEU A 24 26.66 0.50 6.81
C LEU A 24 27.15 0.26 8.25
N ARG A 25 27.69 1.29 8.92
CA ARG A 25 28.11 1.19 10.33
C ARG A 25 26.94 1.00 11.30
N TYR A 26 25.74 1.40 10.90
CA TYR A 26 24.51 1.24 11.69
C TYR A 26 23.73 -0.01 11.30
N ASN A 27 24.24 -0.82 10.37
CA ASN A 27 23.61 -2.08 10.06
C ASN A 27 23.83 -3.05 11.22
N THR A 28 22.80 -3.23 12.03
CA THR A 28 22.80 -4.14 13.20
C THR A 28 22.60 -5.61 12.82
N ASN A 29 22.43 -5.90 11.53
CA ASN A 29 22.27 -7.26 11.04
C ASN A 29 23.61 -7.80 10.53
N ASP A 30 24.39 -8.37 11.46
CA ASP A 30 25.72 -8.91 11.22
C ASP A 30 25.74 -10.08 10.22
N LEU A 31 24.62 -10.80 10.12
CA LEU A 31 24.45 -11.94 9.21
C LEU A 31 23.74 -11.56 7.89
N GLY A 32 23.28 -10.31 7.77
CA GLY A 32 22.56 -9.82 6.61
C GLY A 32 21.21 -10.50 6.37
N VAL A 33 20.71 -10.42 5.14
CA VAL A 33 19.43 -11.04 4.75
C VAL A 33 19.58 -12.57 4.76
N ASN A 34 18.60 -13.30 5.31
CA ASN A 34 18.67 -14.75 5.36
C ASN A 34 18.79 -15.38 3.95
N VAL A 35 19.52 -16.50 3.84
CA VAL A 35 19.81 -17.18 2.55
C VAL A 35 18.54 -17.49 1.75
N LEU A 36 17.47 -17.96 2.42
CA LEU A 36 16.21 -18.28 1.75
C LEU A 36 15.61 -17.04 1.07
N ALA A 37 15.62 -15.90 1.75
CA ALA A 37 15.14 -14.64 1.21
C ALA A 37 16.00 -14.15 0.05
N GLN A 38 17.33 -14.34 0.10
CA GLN A 38 18.20 -14.00 -1.03
C GLN A 38 17.89 -14.85 -2.27
N VAL A 39 17.80 -16.18 -2.11
CA VAL A 39 17.48 -17.12 -3.20
C VAL A 39 16.10 -16.83 -3.79
N ALA A 40 15.08 -16.65 -2.95
CA ALA A 40 13.74 -16.30 -3.37
C ALA A 40 13.69 -14.96 -4.12
N THR A 41 14.47 -13.97 -3.67
CA THR A 41 14.57 -12.65 -4.33
C THR A 41 15.19 -12.76 -5.72
N ILE A 42 16.29 -13.51 -5.86
CA ILE A 42 16.93 -13.74 -7.17
C ILE A 42 15.93 -14.41 -8.12
N ALA A 43 15.20 -15.43 -7.66
CA ALA A 43 14.17 -16.09 -8.46
C ALA A 43 13.03 -15.13 -8.85
N ALA A 44 12.54 -14.32 -7.91
CA ALA A 44 11.50 -13.34 -8.15
C ALA A 44 11.93 -12.27 -9.17
N LEU A 45 13.18 -11.78 -9.09
CA LEU A 45 13.72 -10.80 -10.03
C LEU A 45 13.88 -11.39 -11.44
N ARG A 46 14.39 -12.62 -11.55
CA ARG A 46 14.56 -13.32 -12.84
C ARG A 46 13.23 -13.58 -13.55
N THR A 47 12.18 -13.86 -12.78
CA THR A 47 10.84 -14.14 -13.31
C THR A 47 9.92 -12.92 -13.36
N LYS A 48 10.37 -11.76 -12.88
CA LYS A 48 9.55 -10.53 -12.74
C LYS A 48 8.73 -10.19 -13.97
N LYS A 49 9.36 -10.24 -15.15
CA LYS A 49 8.72 -9.94 -16.44
C LYS A 49 7.51 -10.81 -16.77
N MET A 50 7.40 -11.99 -16.16
CA MET A 50 6.30 -12.93 -16.41
C MET A 50 5.02 -12.56 -15.65
N TRP A 51 5.11 -11.75 -14.60
CA TRP A 51 3.98 -11.52 -13.68
C TRP A 51 3.80 -10.06 -13.27
N ILE A 52 4.79 -9.18 -13.43
CA ILE A 52 4.68 -7.80 -12.93
C ILE A 52 3.61 -6.99 -13.65
N GLU A 53 3.49 -7.15 -14.98
CA GLU A 53 2.52 -6.38 -15.76
C GLU A 53 1.08 -6.79 -15.46
N SER A 54 0.82 -8.08 -15.22
CA SER A 54 -0.51 -8.52 -14.80
C SER A 54 -0.87 -8.00 -13.41
N ILE A 55 0.07 -8.01 -12.44
CA ILE A 55 -0.15 -7.40 -11.13
C ILE A 55 -0.43 -5.90 -11.26
N ARG A 56 0.32 -5.18 -12.10
CA ARG A 56 0.11 -3.74 -12.32
C ARG A 56 -1.25 -3.46 -12.96
N ALA A 57 -1.65 -4.24 -13.95
CA ALA A 57 -2.97 -4.11 -14.58
C ALA A 57 -4.09 -4.27 -13.56
N THR A 58 -4.10 -5.38 -12.80
CA THR A 58 -5.09 -5.63 -11.73
C THR A 58 -5.08 -4.52 -10.68
N THR A 59 -3.90 -4.08 -10.25
CA THR A 59 -3.75 -3.02 -9.23
C THR A 59 -4.32 -1.69 -9.73
N ARG A 60 -4.13 -1.35 -11.01
CA ARG A 60 -4.67 -0.13 -11.62
C ARG A 60 -6.18 -0.19 -11.79
N GLU A 61 -6.71 -1.33 -12.22
CA GLU A 61 -8.14 -1.57 -12.33
C GLU A 61 -8.83 -1.45 -10.97
N ASN A 62 -8.30 -2.11 -9.94
CA ASN A 62 -8.79 -1.98 -8.57
C ASN A 62 -8.77 -0.53 -8.08
N ALA A 63 -7.69 0.21 -8.34
CA ALA A 63 -7.57 1.62 -7.95
C ALA A 63 -8.64 2.49 -8.63
N ALA A 64 -8.93 2.24 -9.91
CA ALA A 64 -9.97 2.95 -10.65
C ALA A 64 -11.37 2.67 -10.09
N ARG A 65 -11.69 1.39 -9.82
CA ARG A 65 -12.98 0.98 -9.26
C ARG A 65 -13.24 1.56 -7.87
N ILE A 66 -12.24 1.49 -6.98
CA ILE A 66 -12.32 2.09 -5.64
C ILE A 66 -12.51 3.61 -5.73
N ARG A 67 -11.80 4.27 -6.65
CA ARG A 67 -11.94 5.72 -6.87
C ARG A 67 -13.35 6.08 -7.35
N GLU A 68 -13.87 5.37 -8.33
CA GLU A 68 -15.20 5.63 -8.91
C GLU A 68 -16.28 5.60 -7.84
N VAL A 69 -16.30 4.56 -7.01
CA VAL A 69 -17.26 4.46 -5.90
C VAL A 69 -17.01 5.51 -4.83
N ALA A 70 -15.75 5.72 -4.43
CA ALA A 70 -15.43 6.71 -3.40
C ALA A 70 -15.82 8.13 -3.81
N GLU A 71 -15.54 8.54 -5.05
CA GLU A 71 -15.88 9.87 -5.57
C GLU A 71 -17.37 10.03 -5.92
N SER A 72 -18.15 8.94 -5.91
CA SER A 72 -19.63 9.02 -5.97
C SER A 72 -20.26 9.48 -4.65
N VAL A 73 -19.50 9.45 -3.55
CA VAL A 73 -19.95 9.93 -2.24
C VAL A 73 -19.63 11.41 -2.09
N ASP A 74 -20.66 12.22 -1.87
CA ASP A 74 -20.52 13.66 -1.66
C ASP A 74 -19.52 13.97 -0.54
N GLY A 75 -18.53 14.81 -0.85
CA GLY A 75 -17.49 15.21 0.09
C GLY A 75 -16.29 14.26 0.22
N VAL A 76 -16.26 13.18 -0.56
CA VAL A 76 -15.10 12.27 -0.67
C VAL A 76 -14.36 12.50 -1.98
N ARG A 77 -13.02 12.52 -1.93
CA ARG A 77 -12.18 12.66 -3.13
C ARG A 77 -10.88 11.86 -3.04
N VAL A 78 -10.33 11.48 -4.20
CA VAL A 78 -8.99 10.89 -4.30
C VAL A 78 -8.00 11.99 -4.74
N PRO A 79 -7.23 12.60 -3.82
CA PRO A 79 -6.43 13.79 -4.13
C PRO A 79 -5.26 13.52 -5.08
N VAL A 80 -4.82 12.27 -5.21
CA VAL A 80 -3.71 11.88 -6.10
C VAL A 80 -4.12 10.65 -6.90
N PHE A 81 -4.31 10.84 -8.21
CA PHE A 81 -4.62 9.77 -9.15
C PHE A 81 -3.98 10.06 -10.53
N PRO A 82 -3.38 9.05 -11.20
CA PRO A 82 -3.15 7.69 -10.73
C PRO A 82 -2.13 7.65 -9.58
N SER A 83 -2.28 6.68 -8.67
CA SER A 83 -1.27 6.41 -7.64
C SER A 83 -0.27 5.38 -8.17
N GLU A 84 1.02 5.69 -8.06
CA GLU A 84 2.11 4.72 -8.36
C GLU A 84 2.42 3.81 -7.16
N ALA A 85 1.73 4.00 -6.03
CA ALA A 85 1.83 3.12 -4.88
C ALA A 85 0.85 1.94 -5.00
N ASN A 86 0.74 1.14 -3.93
CA ASN A 86 -0.25 0.06 -3.81
C ASN A 86 -1.45 0.44 -2.91
N MET A 87 -1.54 1.73 -2.57
CA MET A 87 -2.53 2.33 -1.68
C MET A 87 -2.65 3.83 -2.01
N PHE A 88 -3.79 4.42 -1.71
CA PHE A 88 -4.00 5.88 -1.76
C PHE A 88 -4.81 6.32 -0.54
N VAL A 89 -4.97 7.63 -0.40
CA VAL A 89 -5.82 8.24 0.61
C VAL A 89 -7.15 8.65 -0.01
N LEU A 90 -8.24 8.49 0.73
CA LEU A 90 -9.53 9.10 0.47
C LEU A 90 -9.64 10.30 1.39
N ASP A 91 -9.62 11.51 0.84
CA ASP A 91 -9.92 12.72 1.61
C ASP A 91 -11.43 12.75 1.84
N ILE A 92 -11.82 12.69 3.11
CA ILE A 92 -13.21 12.65 3.57
C ILE A 92 -13.57 13.92 4.33
N HIS A 93 -12.68 14.92 4.37
CA HIS A 93 -12.81 16.07 5.27
C HIS A 93 -14.12 16.85 5.06
N ALA A 94 -14.59 16.94 3.81
CA ALA A 94 -15.82 17.66 3.46
C ALA A 94 -17.11 16.92 3.89
N THR A 95 -17.02 15.64 4.27
CA THR A 95 -18.16 14.87 4.81
C THR A 95 -18.47 15.22 6.27
N GLY A 96 -17.54 15.87 6.98
CA GLY A 96 -17.62 16.10 8.42
C GLY A 96 -17.38 14.86 9.30
N LEU A 97 -17.16 13.68 8.70
CA LEU A 97 -16.85 12.45 9.42
C LEU A 97 -15.40 12.38 9.86
N THR A 98 -15.14 11.70 10.98
CA THR A 98 -13.78 11.37 11.40
C THR A 98 -13.29 10.09 10.72
N PRO A 99 -12.00 9.98 10.37
CA PRO A 99 -11.43 8.77 9.78
C PRO A 99 -11.58 7.52 10.64
N GLU A 100 -11.57 7.67 11.96
CA GLU A 100 -11.79 6.59 12.93
C GLU A 100 -13.22 6.06 12.85
N ALA A 101 -14.22 6.96 12.78
CA ALA A 101 -15.62 6.56 12.65
C ALA A 101 -15.87 5.85 11.31
N VAL A 102 -15.30 6.36 10.22
CA VAL A 102 -15.38 5.69 8.90
C VAL A 102 -14.71 4.32 8.93
N GLN A 103 -13.54 4.20 9.56
CA GLN A 103 -12.86 2.91 9.71
C GLN A 103 -13.69 1.90 10.50
N GLU A 104 -14.25 2.34 11.64
CA GLU A 104 -15.06 1.48 12.51
C GLU A 104 -16.35 1.03 11.81
N ASP A 105 -17.07 1.95 11.16
CA ASP A 105 -18.31 1.65 10.46
C ASP A 105 -18.10 0.65 9.31
N LEU A 106 -17.11 0.92 8.44
CA LEU A 106 -16.76 0.02 7.34
C LEU A 106 -16.35 -1.37 7.85
N LEU A 107 -15.59 -1.44 8.94
CA LEU A 107 -15.16 -2.72 9.49
C LEU A 107 -16.33 -3.50 10.09
N LEU A 108 -17.11 -2.86 10.97
CA LEU A 108 -18.12 -3.55 11.77
C LEU A 108 -19.39 -3.89 10.97
N ARG A 109 -19.77 -3.03 10.01
CA ARG A 109 -21.02 -3.21 9.26
C ARG A 109 -20.81 -3.85 7.90
N HIS A 110 -19.67 -3.59 7.28
CA HIS A 110 -19.40 -4.02 5.91
C HIS A 110 -18.30 -5.09 5.82
N GLY A 111 -17.52 -5.31 6.89
CA GLY A 111 -16.38 -6.22 6.89
C GLY A 111 -15.19 -5.68 6.08
N VAL A 112 -15.15 -4.36 5.87
CA VAL A 112 -14.14 -3.68 5.04
C VAL A 112 -13.19 -2.91 5.95
N PHE A 113 -11.93 -3.33 5.99
CA PHE A 113 -10.92 -2.64 6.81
C PHE A 113 -10.16 -1.59 6.00
N VAL A 114 -10.39 -0.32 6.32
CA VAL A 114 -9.55 0.82 5.90
C VAL A 114 -8.66 1.26 7.07
N ARG A 115 -7.74 2.20 6.86
CA ARG A 115 -6.93 2.75 7.96
C ARG A 115 -7.12 4.25 8.14
N ALA A 116 -7.54 4.67 9.33
CA ALA A 116 -7.63 6.08 9.72
C ALA A 116 -6.27 6.80 9.54
N GLY A 117 -6.27 8.06 9.09
CA GLY A 117 -5.02 8.77 8.75
C GLY A 117 -4.17 9.21 9.95
N ASN A 118 -4.69 9.10 11.17
CA ASN A 118 -4.06 9.58 12.41
C ASN A 118 -2.64 9.02 12.66
N TYR A 119 -2.35 7.78 12.28
CA TYR A 119 -1.02 7.19 12.41
C TYR A 119 -0.01 7.62 11.33
N LEU A 120 -0.47 8.30 10.28
CA LEU A 120 0.38 8.75 9.15
C LEU A 120 0.78 10.21 9.24
N SER A 121 -0.09 11.05 9.80
CA SER A 121 0.20 12.47 9.95
C SER A 121 -0.51 13.04 11.17
N PRO A 122 0.22 13.63 12.14
CA PRO A 122 -0.42 14.35 13.24
C PRO A 122 -1.17 15.59 12.75
N LYS A 123 -0.73 16.18 11.62
CA LYS A 123 -1.29 17.42 11.08
C LYS A 123 -2.53 17.19 10.20
N PHE A 124 -2.50 16.16 9.36
CA PHE A 124 -3.54 15.94 8.35
C PHE A 124 -4.32 14.63 8.52
N GLY A 125 -3.93 13.79 9.48
CA GLY A 125 -4.50 12.45 9.66
C GLY A 125 -5.99 12.43 9.94
N HIS A 126 -6.55 13.51 10.49
CA HIS A 126 -7.98 13.70 10.75
C HIS A 126 -8.83 13.90 9.48
N ARG A 127 -8.21 13.98 8.29
CA ARG A 127 -8.90 14.31 7.04
C ARG A 127 -9.17 13.13 6.13
N PHE A 128 -8.51 11.99 6.37
CA PHE A 128 -8.49 10.93 5.36
C PHE A 128 -8.42 9.53 5.96
N VAL A 129 -8.92 8.57 5.19
CA VAL A 129 -8.62 7.14 5.38
C VAL A 129 -7.68 6.66 4.28
N ARG A 130 -6.84 5.66 4.57
CA ARG A 130 -5.98 5.02 3.59
C ARG A 130 -6.58 3.68 3.16
N VAL A 131 -6.67 3.48 1.85
CA VAL A 131 -7.18 2.26 1.23
C VAL A 131 -6.09 1.59 0.40
N SER A 132 -5.98 0.27 0.52
CA SER A 132 -5.06 -0.54 -0.31
C SER A 132 -5.81 -1.11 -1.50
N PHE A 133 -5.19 -1.12 -2.67
CA PHE A 133 -5.81 -1.58 -3.92
C PHE A 133 -5.01 -2.70 -4.61
N SER A 134 -3.97 -3.22 -3.95
CA SER A 134 -3.23 -4.41 -4.38
C SER A 134 -3.81 -5.72 -3.86
N ASN A 135 -5.09 -5.72 -3.48
CA ASN A 135 -5.82 -6.90 -3.03
C ASN A 135 -6.32 -7.73 -4.24
N PRO A 136 -6.69 -9.01 -4.05
CA PRO A 136 -7.49 -9.74 -5.02
C PRO A 136 -8.73 -8.94 -5.45
N PRO A 137 -9.14 -8.99 -6.74
CA PRO A 137 -10.34 -8.28 -7.21
C PRO A 137 -11.61 -8.58 -6.40
N SER A 138 -11.77 -9.82 -5.92
CA SER A 138 -12.90 -10.22 -5.08
C SER A 138 -13.02 -9.45 -3.77
N ASP A 139 -11.89 -9.01 -3.19
CA ASP A 139 -11.91 -8.18 -1.97
C ASP A 139 -12.33 -6.74 -2.31
N VAL A 140 -11.98 -6.28 -3.51
CA VAL A 140 -12.37 -4.96 -4.03
C VAL A 140 -13.86 -4.93 -4.35
N ASP A 141 -14.43 -6.03 -4.83
CA ASP A 141 -15.87 -6.18 -5.06
C ASP A 141 -16.70 -5.99 -3.77
N ARG A 142 -16.10 -6.18 -2.59
CA ARG A 142 -16.77 -5.93 -1.31
C ARG A 142 -16.74 -4.46 -0.90
N PHE A 143 -15.74 -3.72 -1.40
CA PHE A 143 -15.58 -2.29 -1.15
C PHE A 143 -16.49 -1.46 -2.07
N VAL A 144 -16.58 -1.86 -3.35
CA VAL A 144 -17.41 -1.25 -4.41
C VAL A 144 -18.86 -1.61 -4.18
#